data_AF-A0A1G3CGS4-F1
#
_entry.id   AF-A0A1G3CGS4-F1
#
_cell.length_a   1.000
_cell.length_b   1.000
_cell.length_c   1.000
_cell.angle_alpha   90.00
_cell.angle_beta   90.00
_cell.angle_gamma   90.00
#
_symmetry.space_group_name_H-M   'P 1'
#
loop_
_entity.id
_entity.type
_entity.pdbx_description
1 polymer ?
#
loop_
_entity_poly.entity_id
_entity_poly.type
_entity_poly.pdbx_seq_one_letter_code
_entity_poly.pdbx_strand_id
1 'polypeptide(L)'
;MVCVEAIKYLYEFLDKEIDKSQYPIIKEHLDNCFECRQRYEFEKGVRSLVKAFCLNTTAPAYLHSKIIEGLGSVDAEISENKDIQAISEQKVTRAVFSPRFYAVAASILLLIAGGVFYYANYYNYNNDFISIVDNAVKNHVVAVNDNLVFNEKTSVVSNVNKYFGNNINNT
;
A
#
# COMPACT_ATOMS: atom_id res chain seq x y z
N MET A 1 -17.16 -0.12 19.09
CA MET A 1 -15.78 0.12 18.62
C MET A 1 -15.03 0.98 19.63
N VAL A 2 -13.75 0.70 19.85
CA VAL A 2 -12.85 1.48 20.72
C VAL A 2 -12.03 2.50 19.92
N CYS A 3 -11.53 3.56 20.56
CA CYS A 3 -10.83 4.66 19.87
C CYS A 3 -9.60 4.19 19.07
N VAL A 4 -8.85 3.21 19.59
CA VAL A 4 -7.66 2.67 18.91
C VAL A 4 -8.04 2.04 17.56
N GLU A 5 -9.16 1.32 17.52
CA GLU A 5 -9.68 0.69 16.32
C GLU A 5 -10.24 1.71 15.33
N ALA A 6 -10.96 2.72 15.83
CA ALA A 6 -11.48 3.83 15.01
C ALA A 6 -10.36 4.59 14.29
N ILE A 7 -9.26 4.84 14.98
CA ILE A 7 -8.09 5.54 14.43
C ILE A 7 -7.30 4.63 13.48
N LYS A 8 -7.17 3.33 13.81
CA LYS A 8 -6.53 2.35 12.93
C LYS A 8 -7.15 2.34 11.54
N TYR A 9 -8.49 2.41 11.45
CA TYR A 9 -9.24 2.35 10.20
C TYR A 9 -9.64 3.74 9.65
N LEU A 10 -9.08 4.82 10.19
CA LEU A 10 -9.48 6.17 9.84
C LEU A 10 -9.21 6.51 8.38
N TYR A 11 -8.07 6.06 7.83
CA TYR A 11 -7.68 6.36 6.45
C TYR A 11 -8.52 5.56 5.46
N GLU A 12 -8.73 4.27 5.69
CA GLU A 12 -9.61 3.43 4.88
C GLU A 12 -11.04 3.97 4.90
N PHE A 13 -11.51 4.48 6.05
CA PHE A 13 -12.80 5.16 6.14
C PHE A 13 -12.83 6.46 5.31
N LEU A 14 -11.77 7.27 5.34
CA LEU A 14 -11.66 8.51 4.56
C LEU A 14 -11.57 8.25 3.05
N ASP A 15 -10.92 7.16 2.63
CA ASP A 15 -10.79 6.74 1.23
C ASP A 15 -11.99 5.92 0.72
N LYS A 16 -12.94 5.60 1.62
CA LYS A 16 -14.12 4.75 1.34
C LYS A 16 -13.73 3.31 0.95
N GLU A 17 -12.61 2.84 1.47
CA GLU A 17 -12.08 1.48 1.28
C GLU A 17 -12.42 0.55 2.45
N ILE A 18 -13.27 1.01 3.38
CA ILE A 18 -13.77 0.18 4.47
C ILE A 18 -14.90 -0.76 3.99
N ASP A 19 -14.99 -1.94 4.59
CA ASP A 19 -16.12 -2.84 4.37
C ASP A 19 -17.47 -2.18 4.75
N LYS A 20 -18.53 -2.54 4.02
CA LYS A 20 -19.87 -1.97 4.21
C LYS A 20 -20.43 -2.22 5.61
N SER A 21 -20.07 -3.33 6.25
CA SER A 21 -20.50 -3.64 7.62
C SER A 21 -19.79 -2.78 8.67
N GLN A 22 -18.57 -2.32 8.39
CA GLN A 22 -17.73 -1.55 9.31
C GLN A 22 -18.00 -0.04 9.21
N TYR A 23 -18.42 0.44 8.04
CA TYR A 23 -18.72 1.86 7.82
C TYR A 23 -19.64 2.49 8.89
N PRO A 24 -20.83 1.94 9.20
CA PRO A 24 -21.72 2.56 10.18
C PRO A 24 -21.13 2.57 11.60
N ILE A 25 -20.36 1.53 11.95
CA ILE A 25 -19.73 1.39 13.27
C ILE A 25 -18.66 2.48 13.45
N ILE A 26 -17.84 2.71 12.42
CA ILE A 26 -16.81 3.74 12.45
C ILE A 26 -17.43 5.12 12.49
N LYS A 27 -18.44 5.34 11.63
CA LYS A 27 -19.16 6.61 11.56
C LYS A 27 -19.78 7.00 12.91
N GLU A 28 -20.48 6.07 13.56
CA GLU A 28 -21.11 6.29 14.86
C GLU A 28 -20.09 6.72 15.92
N HIS A 29 -18.92 6.07 15.98
CA HIS A 29 -17.89 6.44 16.95
C HIS A 29 -17.26 7.80 16.64
N LEU A 30 -16.97 8.11 15.38
CA LEU A 30 -16.49 9.45 15.00
C LEU A 30 -17.54 10.52 15.33
N ASP A 31 -18.82 10.17 15.33
CA ASP A 31 -19.88 11.08 15.72
C ASP A 31 -19.99 11.22 17.26
N ASN A 32 -19.72 10.16 18.03
CA ASN A 32 -19.90 10.15 19.48
C ASN A 32 -18.61 10.46 20.29
N CYS A 33 -17.42 10.33 19.69
CA CYS A 33 -16.14 10.55 20.36
C CYS A 33 -15.46 11.84 19.88
N PHE A 34 -15.35 12.82 20.79
CA PHE A 34 -14.75 14.14 20.48
C PHE A 34 -13.29 14.03 19.98
N GLU A 35 -12.46 13.24 20.65
CA GLU A 35 -11.03 13.09 20.30
C GLU A 35 -10.84 12.49 18.90
N CYS A 36 -11.59 11.44 18.57
CA CYS A 36 -11.52 10.81 17.26
C CYS A 36 -12.13 11.70 16.17
N ARG A 37 -13.21 12.45 16.48
CA ARG A 37 -13.78 13.45 15.59
C ARG A 37 -12.77 14.54 15.23
N GLN A 38 -12.03 15.06 16.22
CA GLN A 38 -11.04 16.10 15.99
C GLN A 38 -9.95 15.64 15.01
N ARG A 39 -9.44 14.41 15.18
CA ARG A 39 -8.48 13.81 14.24
C ARG A 39 -9.08 13.63 12.85
N TYR A 40 -10.31 13.14 12.75
CA TYR A 40 -11.01 12.98 11.48
C TYR A 40 -11.17 14.31 10.72
N GLU A 41 -11.61 15.37 11.40
CA GLU A 41 -11.77 16.69 10.77
C GLU A 41 -10.43 17.33 10.40
N PHE A 42 -9.37 17.10 11.18
CA PHE A 42 -8.02 17.49 10.82
C PHE A 42 -7.57 16.84 9.50
N GLU A 43 -7.68 15.52 9.38
CA GLU A 43 -7.29 14.79 8.17
C GLU A 43 -8.10 15.23 6.94
N LYS A 44 -9.40 15.52 7.10
CA LYS A 44 -10.21 16.11 6.03
C LYS A 44 -9.72 17.49 5.63
N GLY A 45 -9.31 18.32 6.58
CA GLY A 45 -8.72 19.62 6.34
C GLY A 45 -7.44 19.51 5.49
N VAL A 46 -6.54 18.60 5.86
CA VAL A 46 -5.31 18.31 5.11
C VAL A 46 -5.63 17.85 3.69
N ARG A 47 -6.54 16.88 3.52
CA ARG A 47 -6.98 16.40 2.19
C ARG A 47 -7.58 17.51 1.34
N SER A 48 -8.37 18.39 1.93
CA SER A 48 -8.99 19.52 1.24
C SER A 48 -7.94 20.53 0.78
N LEU A 49 -6.94 20.81 1.61
CA LEU A 49 -5.82 21.68 1.26
C LEU A 49 -5.00 21.12 0.10
N VAL A 50 -4.58 19.86 0.20
CA VAL A 50 -3.83 19.18 -0.88
C VAL A 50 -4.63 19.21 -2.18
N LYS A 51 -5.92 18.89 -2.13
CA LYS A 51 -6.79 18.94 -3.31
C LYS A 51 -6.86 20.35 -3.91
N ALA A 52 -6.97 21.40 -3.10
CA ALA A 52 -7.00 22.77 -3.59
C ALA A 52 -5.71 23.16 -4.34
N PHE A 53 -4.54 22.73 -3.86
CA PHE A 53 -3.27 22.96 -4.56
C PHE A 53 -3.13 22.12 -5.83
N CYS A 54 -3.54 20.86 -5.79
CA CYS A 54 -3.47 19.96 -6.95
C CYS A 54 -4.43 20.36 -8.07
N LEU A 55 -5.62 20.93 -7.75
CA LEU A 55 -6.58 21.40 -8.76
C LEU A 55 -6.02 22.53 -9.65
N ASN A 56 -5.11 23.35 -9.12
CA ASN A 56 -4.47 24.43 -9.88
C ASN A 56 -3.28 23.92 -10.71
N THR A 57 -2.91 22.65 -10.59
CA THR A 57 -1.81 22.04 -11.32
C THR A 57 -2.38 21.21 -12.47
N THR A 58 -2.14 21.64 -13.71
CA THR A 58 -2.52 20.85 -14.90
C THR A 58 -1.50 19.72 -15.11
N ALA A 59 -1.97 18.48 -15.24
CA ALA A 59 -1.11 17.35 -15.58
C ALA A 59 -0.50 17.55 -16.99
N PRO A 60 0.79 17.23 -17.19
CA PRO A 60 1.42 17.32 -18.51
C PRO A 60 0.66 16.56 -19.61
N ALA A 61 0.48 17.18 -20.78
CA ALA A 61 -0.31 16.62 -21.88
C ALA A 61 0.18 15.24 -22.35
N TYR A 62 1.50 14.99 -22.31
CA TYR A 62 2.08 13.71 -22.71
C TYR A 62 1.66 12.54 -21.81
N LEU A 63 1.29 12.80 -20.54
CA LEU A 63 0.85 11.75 -19.62
C LEU A 63 -0.47 11.14 -20.07
N HIS A 64 -1.39 11.97 -20.57
CA HIS A 64 -2.67 11.48 -21.09
C HIS A 64 -2.43 10.50 -22.26
N SER A 65 -1.61 10.89 -23.24
CA SER A 65 -1.25 10.03 -24.36
C SER A 65 -0.63 8.71 -23.90
N LYS A 66 0.32 8.77 -22.95
CA LYS A 66 0.97 7.58 -22.39
C LYS A 66 0.00 6.65 -21.65
N ILE A 67 -0.97 7.21 -20.93
CA ILE A 67 -2.00 6.42 -20.23
C ILE A 67 -2.89 5.70 -21.24
N ILE A 68 -3.37 6.39 -22.27
CA ILE A 68 -4.23 5.79 -23.31
C ILE A 68 -3.50 4.67 -24.06
N GLU A 69 -2.23 4.88 -24.40
CA GLU A 69 -1.40 3.85 -25.03
C GLU A 69 -1.25 2.61 -24.13
N GLY A 70 -0.95 2.82 -22.85
CA GLY A 70 -0.82 1.72 -21.88
C GLY A 70 -2.13 0.97 -21.61
N LEU A 71 -3.29 1.63 -21.66
CA LEU A 71 -4.57 0.93 -21.54
C LEU A 71 -4.84 0.05 -22.77
N GLY A 72 -4.50 0.52 -23.97
CA GLY A 72 -4.64 -0.25 -25.20
C GLY A 72 -3.78 -1.53 -25.22
N SER A 73 -2.57 -1.49 -24.67
CA SER A 73 -1.71 -2.68 -24.58
C SER A 73 -2.27 -3.73 -23.62
N VAL A 74 -2.87 -3.31 -22.49
CA VAL A 74 -3.49 -4.22 -21.52
C VAL A 74 -4.68 -4.96 -22.14
N ASP A 75 -5.53 -4.26 -22.89
CA ASP A 75 -6.69 -4.89 -23.55
C ASP A 75 -6.27 -5.90 -24.64
N ALA A 76 -5.15 -5.65 -25.32
CA ALA A 76 -4.58 -6.58 -26.30
C ALA A 76 -4.03 -7.86 -25.62
N GLU A 77 -3.29 -7.72 -24.52
CA GLU A 77 -2.75 -8.85 -23.75
C GLU A 77 -3.85 -9.72 -23.11
N ILE A 78 -4.96 -9.10 -22.67
CA ILE A 78 -6.14 -9.82 -22.16
C ILE A 78 -6.82 -10.63 -23.27
N SER A 79 -6.82 -10.12 -24.51
CA SER A 79 -7.44 -10.80 -25.65
C SER A 79 -6.62 -12.03 -26.07
N GLU A 80 -5.29 -11.92 -26.14
CA GLU A 80 -4.41 -13.07 -26.43
C GLU A 80 -4.45 -14.14 -25.32
N ASN A 81 -4.57 -13.75 -24.04
CA ASN A 81 -4.67 -14.72 -22.94
C ASN A 81 -6.02 -15.47 -22.90
N LYS A 82 -7.13 -14.84 -23.35
CA LYS A 82 -8.43 -15.52 -23.44
C LYS A 82 -8.41 -16.65 -24.47
N ASP A 83 -7.71 -16.46 -25.58
CA ASP A 83 -7.58 -17.48 -26.62
C ASP A 83 -6.77 -18.71 -26.13
N ILE A 84 -5.81 -18.51 -25.22
CA ILE A 84 -5.05 -19.59 -24.59
C ILE A 84 -5.89 -20.37 -23.55
N GLN A 85 -6.74 -19.69 -22.78
CA GLN A 85 -7.61 -20.35 -21.78
C GLN A 85 -8.78 -21.13 -22.39
N ALA A 86 -9.27 -20.74 -23.57
CA ALA A 86 -10.35 -21.46 -24.25
C ALA A 86 -9.94 -22.85 -24.78
N ILE A 87 -8.64 -23.14 -24.89
CA ILE A 87 -8.12 -24.39 -25.45
C ILE A 87 -7.89 -25.48 -24.37
N SER A 88 -7.88 -25.15 -23.07
CA SER A 88 -7.51 -26.14 -22.03
C SER A 88 -8.64 -27.04 -21.51
N GLU A 89 -9.90 -26.86 -21.93
CA GLU A 89 -11.03 -27.72 -21.48
C GLU A 89 -11.21 -29.00 -22.31
N GLN A 90 -10.21 -29.46 -23.07
CA GLN A 90 -10.32 -30.69 -23.85
C GLN A 90 -9.92 -31.93 -23.03
N LYS A 91 -10.94 -32.54 -22.39
CA LYS A 91 -11.10 -33.97 -22.08
C LYS A 91 -9.81 -34.80 -21.93
N VAL A 92 -9.25 -34.87 -20.72
CA VAL A 92 -8.44 -36.05 -20.32
C VAL A 92 -9.37 -37.09 -19.72
N THR A 93 -10.10 -37.82 -20.56
CA THR A 93 -10.65 -39.12 -20.14
C THR A 93 -9.52 -40.13 -20.12
N ARG A 94 -8.85 -40.28 -18.97
CA ARG A 94 -8.01 -41.45 -18.69
C ARG A 94 -8.69 -42.33 -17.64
N ALA A 95 -9.38 -43.34 -18.15
CA ALA A 95 -9.54 -44.59 -17.43
C ALA A 95 -8.15 -45.19 -17.13
N VAL A 96 -8.12 -46.07 -16.13
CA VAL A 96 -6.94 -46.74 -15.52
C VAL A 96 -6.31 -45.92 -14.40
N PHE A 97 -6.67 -46.19 -13.14
CA PHE A 97 -5.75 -46.36 -11.99
C PHE A 97 -6.58 -46.62 -10.72
N SER A 98 -6.27 -47.71 -10.01
CA SER A 98 -7.10 -48.26 -8.93
C SER A 98 -7.08 -47.37 -7.65
N PRO A 99 -8.22 -47.29 -6.91
CA PRO A 99 -8.41 -46.32 -5.83
C PRO A 99 -7.54 -46.56 -4.57
N ARG A 100 -6.82 -47.69 -4.50
CA ARG A 100 -6.04 -48.08 -3.31
C ARG A 100 -4.69 -47.36 -3.21
N PHE A 101 -4.08 -46.98 -4.32
CA PHE A 101 -2.78 -46.30 -4.31
C PHE A 101 -2.90 -44.81 -3.95
N TYR A 102 -4.02 -44.17 -4.35
CA TYR A 102 -4.27 -42.75 -4.05
C TYR A 102 -4.47 -42.48 -2.55
N ALA A 103 -5.12 -43.39 -1.82
CA ALA A 103 -5.32 -43.22 -0.38
C ALA A 103 -3.99 -43.23 0.39
N VAL A 104 -3.05 -44.09 0.01
CA VAL A 104 -1.72 -44.18 0.65
C VAL A 104 -0.89 -42.95 0.32
N ALA A 105 -0.84 -42.54 -0.95
CA ALA A 105 -0.10 -41.35 -1.37
C ALA A 105 -0.65 -40.06 -0.74
N ALA A 106 -1.98 -39.90 -0.68
CA ALA A 106 -2.62 -38.75 -0.05
C ALA A 106 -2.32 -38.67 1.46
N SER A 107 -2.29 -39.81 2.16
CA SER A 107 -1.94 -39.86 3.58
C SER A 107 -0.51 -39.42 3.84
N ILE A 108 0.43 -39.84 2.99
CA ILE A 108 1.84 -39.43 3.09
C ILE A 108 1.99 -37.93 2.81
N LEU A 109 1.30 -37.40 1.80
CA LEU A 109 1.34 -35.97 1.47
C LEU A 109 0.76 -35.10 2.59
N LEU A 110 -0.33 -35.52 3.23
CA LEU A 110 -0.91 -34.78 4.37
C LEU A 110 0.03 -34.75 5.58
N LEU A 111 0.76 -35.84 5.83
CA LEU A 111 1.75 -35.88 6.91
C LEU A 111 2.97 -34.99 6.61
N ILE A 112 3.45 -34.99 5.37
CA ILE A 112 4.57 -34.13 4.95
C ILE A 112 4.14 -32.66 5.00
N ALA A 113 2.99 -32.31 4.42
CA ALA A 113 2.47 -30.95 4.42
C ALA A 113 2.16 -30.45 5.84
N GLY A 114 1.53 -31.28 6.68
CA GLY A 114 1.28 -30.97 8.08
C GLY A 114 2.56 -30.81 8.90
N GLY A 115 3.56 -31.67 8.67
CA GLY A 115 4.87 -31.57 9.31
C GLY A 115 5.63 -30.30 8.92
N VAL A 116 5.65 -29.96 7.63
CA VAL A 116 6.26 -28.71 7.14
C VAL A 116 5.53 -27.49 7.70
N PHE A 117 4.20 -27.51 7.75
CA PHE A 117 3.39 -26.43 8.32
C PHE A 117 3.64 -26.24 9.82
N TYR A 118 3.66 -27.34 10.58
CA TYR A 118 3.98 -27.31 12.02
C TYR A 118 5.41 -26.82 12.27
N TYR A 119 6.38 -27.33 11.51
CA TYR A 119 7.78 -26.91 11.60
C TYR A 119 7.95 -25.44 11.26
N ALA A 120 7.39 -24.97 10.14
CA ALA A 120 7.45 -23.57 9.75
C ALA A 120 6.81 -22.65 10.80
N ASN A 121 5.61 -22.99 11.29
CA ASN A 121 4.94 -22.18 12.32
C ASN A 121 5.70 -22.14 13.65
N TYR A 122 6.35 -23.24 14.04
CA TYR A 122 7.19 -23.29 15.24
C TYR A 122 8.40 -22.35 15.16
N TYR A 123 9.03 -22.23 13.99
CA TYR A 123 10.15 -21.28 13.78
C TYR A 123 9.70 -19.85 13.48
N ASN A 124 8.52 -19.65 12.90
CA ASN A 124 8.03 -18.33 12.50
C ASN A 124 7.58 -17.46 13.70
N TYR A 125 7.40 -18.05 14.88
CA TYR A 125 7.04 -17.31 16.09
C TYR A 125 8.13 -16.33 16.58
N ASN A 126 9.39 -16.52 16.20
CA ASN A 126 10.52 -15.75 16.76
C ASN A 126 11.09 -14.65 15.85
N ASN A 127 10.71 -14.56 14.56
CA ASN A 127 11.45 -13.76 13.58
C ASN A 127 10.75 -12.49 13.07
N ASP A 128 9.41 -12.38 13.16
CA ASP A 128 8.71 -11.29 12.45
C ASP A 128 8.84 -9.91 13.11
N PHE A 129 9.06 -9.83 14.42
CA PHE A 129 9.10 -8.53 15.09
C PHE A 129 10.45 -7.80 14.99
N ILE A 130 11.55 -8.53 14.79
CA ILE A 130 12.91 -7.96 14.83
C ILE A 130 13.34 -7.47 13.44
N SER A 131 12.90 -8.11 12.35
CA SER A 131 13.45 -7.84 11.01
C SER A 131 12.95 -6.54 10.36
N ILE A 132 11.66 -6.19 10.56
CA ILE A 132 11.05 -5.03 9.90
C ILE A 132 11.54 -3.73 10.54
N VAL A 133 11.61 -3.68 11.88
CA VAL A 133 12.03 -2.48 12.60
C VAL A 133 13.53 -2.22 12.38
N ASP A 134 14.37 -3.25 12.47
CA ASP A 134 15.82 -3.09 12.24
C ASP A 134 16.14 -2.67 10.81
N ASN A 135 15.43 -3.21 9.81
CA ASN A 135 15.60 -2.79 8.42
C ASN A 135 15.14 -1.35 8.19
N ALA A 136 14.02 -0.93 8.80
CA ALA A 136 13.55 0.45 8.70
C ALA A 136 14.53 1.43 9.37
N VAL A 137 15.03 1.11 10.56
CA VAL A 137 16.01 1.93 11.29
C VAL A 137 17.33 2.02 10.50
N LYS A 138 17.84 0.90 10.00
CA LYS A 138 19.10 0.86 9.24
C LYS A 138 19.00 1.66 7.94
N ASN A 139 17.90 1.52 7.20
CA ASN A 139 17.67 2.30 5.98
C ASN A 139 17.51 3.79 6.26
N HIS A 140 16.84 4.17 7.37
CA HIS A 140 16.71 5.56 7.77
C HIS A 140 18.07 6.18 8.13
N VAL A 141 18.93 5.47 8.87
CA VAL A 141 20.27 5.95 9.23
C VAL A 141 21.14 6.18 8.00
N VAL A 142 21.12 5.26 7.03
CA VAL A 142 21.87 5.41 5.77
C VAL A 142 21.37 6.62 4.96
N ALA A 143 20.05 6.74 4.78
CA ALA A 143 19.46 7.84 4.03
C ALA A 143 19.73 9.22 4.66
N VAL A 144 19.76 9.31 5.99
CA VAL A 144 20.08 10.55 6.70
C VAL A 144 21.57 10.87 6.58
N ASN A 145 22.46 9.89 6.76
CA ASN A 145 23.89 10.15 6.78
C ASN A 145 24.46 10.53 5.40
N ASP A 146 23.94 9.92 4.33
CA ASP A 146 24.38 10.21 2.95
C ASP A 146 23.80 11.55 2.43
N ASN A 147 22.63 11.98 2.94
CA ASN A 147 22.00 13.26 2.54
C ASN A 147 22.35 14.44 3.44
N LEU A 148 22.99 14.22 4.60
CA LEU A 148 23.42 15.27 5.53
C LEU A 148 24.88 15.70 5.38
N VAL A 149 25.55 15.36 4.27
CA VAL A 149 26.76 16.09 3.90
C VAL A 149 26.33 17.53 3.60
N PHE A 150 26.40 18.39 4.62
CA PHE A 150 26.16 19.82 4.53
C PHE A 150 27.20 20.41 3.59
N ASN A 151 26.89 20.38 2.30
CA ASN A 151 27.62 21.12 1.30
C ASN A 151 27.08 22.55 1.31
N GLU A 152 27.75 23.39 2.09
CA GLU A 152 27.45 24.83 2.21
C GLU A 152 27.36 25.52 0.83
N LYS A 153 28.06 25.01 -0.19
CA LYS A 153 28.05 25.56 -1.56
C LYS A 153 26.82 25.19 -2.38
N THR A 154 26.07 24.14 -2.03
CA THR A 154 24.85 23.71 -2.75
C THR A 154 23.56 23.97 -1.99
N SER A 155 23.66 24.45 -0.75
CA SER A 155 22.50 24.84 0.05
C SER A 155 21.84 26.08 -0.53
N VAL A 156 20.55 25.96 -0.85
CA VAL A 156 19.66 27.02 -1.37
C VAL A 156 19.57 28.23 -0.41
N VAL A 157 20.04 28.08 0.83
CA VAL A 157 20.05 29.11 1.87
C VAL A 157 20.88 30.35 1.50
N SER A 158 21.92 30.21 0.66
CA SER A 158 22.71 31.38 0.23
C SER A 158 21.95 32.31 -0.73
N ASN A 159 20.91 31.82 -1.42
CA ASN A 159 20.20 32.61 -2.43
C ASN A 159 18.96 33.36 -1.90
N VAL A 160 18.64 33.19 -0.62
CA VAL A 160 17.43 33.76 -0.01
C VAL A 160 17.61 35.24 0.33
N ASN A 161 18.82 35.66 0.74
CA ASN A 161 19.12 37.08 1.06
C ASN A 161 18.91 38.04 -0.12
N LYS A 162 18.96 37.57 -1.37
CA LYS A 162 18.66 38.38 -2.56
C LYS A 162 17.22 38.88 -2.60
N TYR A 163 16.29 38.16 -1.97
CA TYR A 163 14.86 38.49 -1.95
C TYR A 163 14.43 39.25 -0.70
N PHE A 164 15.26 39.31 0.35
CA PHE A 164 14.94 39.99 1.61
C PHE A 164 15.68 41.32 1.82
N GLY A 165 16.59 41.72 0.92
CA GLY A 165 17.46 42.89 1.09
C GLY A 165 16.83 44.29 0.92
N ASN A 166 15.52 44.43 0.69
CA ASN A 166 14.94 45.73 0.30
C ASN A 166 13.76 46.23 1.14
N ASN A 167 13.55 45.75 2.37
CA ASN A 167 12.43 46.25 3.20
C ASN A 167 12.75 46.55 4.67
N ILE A 168 13.96 47.06 4.94
CA ILE A 168 14.27 47.68 6.23
C ILE A 168 14.87 49.06 5.96
N ASN A 169 14.01 49.98 5.54
CA ASN A 169 14.16 51.44 5.62
C ASN A 169 12.86 52.05 5.08
N ASN A 170 11.85 52.21 5.93
CA ASN A 170 10.97 53.38 5.97
C ASN A 170 9.89 53.21 7.06
N THR A 171 9.88 54.21 7.96
CA THR A 171 8.91 54.55 9.02
C THR A 171 8.81 53.66 10.24
#